data_AF-A0A945W6T3-F1
#
_entry.id   AF-A0A945W6T3-F1
#
_cell.length_a   1.000
_cell.length_b   1.000
_cell.length_c   1.000
_cell.angle_alpha   90.00
_cell.angle_beta   90.00
_cell.angle_gamma   90.00
#
_symmetry.space_group_name_H-M   'P 1'
#
loop_
_entity.id
_entity.type
_entity.pdbx_description
1 polymer ?
#
loop_
_entity_poly.entity_id
_entity_poly.type
_entity_poly.pdbx_seq_one_letter_code
_entity_poly.pdbx_strand_id
1 'polypeptide(L)'
;CDSSIFPIHHDVYGIPGARRFPHKISRPHGVIQEFPVSTRELRISGYKFRVPVSGGGYLRLLPVWLIKRAIKHINENEKQPAIIYFHPWEIDPEQPRIRAGIRSRFRHYINLNRTMDKVKYLLSSFKFAPIGEVLKNNETKYI
;
A
#
# COMPACT_ATOMS: atom_id res chain seq x y z
N CYS A 1 -1.78 12.62 11.12
CA CYS A 1 -2.28 11.60 10.19
C CYS A 1 -1.39 10.36 10.34
N ASP A 2 -1.98 9.17 10.30
CA ASP A 2 -1.31 7.89 10.39
C ASP A 2 -1.61 7.02 9.15
N SER A 3 -0.73 6.09 8.83
CA SER A 3 -0.85 5.14 7.70
C SER A 3 -0.34 3.76 8.11
N SER A 4 -0.71 3.30 9.29
CA SER A 4 -0.24 2.05 9.87
C SER A 4 -1.18 0.87 9.62
N ILE A 5 -2.46 1.14 9.31
CA ILE A 5 -3.45 0.08 9.08
C ILE A 5 -3.23 -0.54 7.70
N PHE A 6 -3.02 -1.86 7.69
CA PHE A 6 -3.01 -2.67 6.46
C PHE A 6 -4.20 -3.64 6.43
N PRO A 7 -5.26 -3.38 5.64
CA PRO A 7 -6.49 -4.18 5.62
C PRO A 7 -6.39 -5.53 4.89
N ILE A 8 -5.47 -6.40 5.29
CA ILE A 8 -5.23 -7.72 4.71
C ILE A 8 -5.17 -8.80 5.77
N HIS A 9 -5.25 -10.06 5.32
CA HIS A 9 -4.89 -11.23 6.13
C HIS A 9 -3.44 -11.59 5.83
N HIS A 10 -2.58 -11.61 6.85
CA HIS A 10 -1.15 -11.91 6.69
C HIS A 10 -0.60 -12.56 7.97
N ASP A 11 0.50 -13.31 7.85
CA ASP A 11 1.04 -14.18 8.91
C ASP A 11 1.66 -13.40 10.09
N VAL A 12 2.21 -12.20 9.83
CA VAL A 12 2.92 -11.39 10.84
C VAL A 12 2.34 -10.00 11.09
N TYR A 13 1.33 -9.56 10.32
CA TYR A 13 0.69 -8.25 10.48
C TYR A 13 -0.68 -8.24 9.78
N GLY A 14 -1.34 -7.07 9.76
CA GLY A 14 -2.57 -6.84 9.02
C GLY A 14 -3.82 -6.90 9.90
N ILE A 15 -4.84 -6.15 9.48
CA ILE A 15 -6.11 -6.01 10.20
C ILE A 15 -7.24 -6.28 9.19
N PRO A 16 -7.64 -7.55 8.97
CA PRO A 16 -8.55 -7.94 7.88
C PRO A 16 -9.88 -7.16 7.87
N GLY A 17 -10.40 -6.81 9.05
CA GLY A 17 -11.66 -6.08 9.22
C GLY A 17 -11.55 -4.55 9.11
N ALA A 18 -10.35 -3.99 8.96
CA ALA A 18 -10.19 -2.54 8.93
C ALA A 18 -10.76 -1.90 7.65
N ARG A 19 -11.01 -0.59 7.72
CA ARG A 19 -11.44 0.19 6.55
C ARG A 19 -10.29 0.30 5.54
N ARG A 20 -10.61 0.27 4.24
CA ARG A 20 -9.63 0.34 3.14
C ARG A 20 -9.19 1.76 2.76
N PHE A 21 -9.98 2.75 3.13
CA PHE A 21 -9.87 4.11 2.62
C PHE A 21 -9.73 5.13 3.75
N PRO A 22 -9.30 6.36 3.44
CA PRO A 22 -9.08 7.37 4.46
C PRO A 22 -10.30 7.59 5.35
N HIS A 23 -10.08 7.64 6.65
CA HIS A 23 -11.15 7.81 7.63
C HIS A 23 -10.61 8.42 8.93
N LYS A 24 -11.52 8.90 9.77
CA LYS A 24 -11.20 9.39 11.11
C LYS A 24 -11.36 8.26 12.12
N ILE A 25 -10.43 8.18 13.06
CA ILE A 25 -10.49 7.33 14.25
C ILE A 25 -10.60 8.27 15.45
N SER A 26 -11.79 8.33 16.05
CA SER A 26 -12.04 9.13 17.24
C SER A 26 -11.63 8.36 18.50
N ARG A 27 -10.88 9.01 19.39
CA ARG A 27 -10.45 8.52 20.70
C ARG A 27 -10.77 9.59 21.75
N PRO A 28 -10.81 9.23 23.06
CA PRO A 28 -11.09 10.20 24.12
C PRO A 28 -10.16 11.43 24.11
N HIS A 29 -8.92 11.28 23.65
CA HIS A 29 -7.91 12.34 23.64
C HIS A 29 -7.63 12.95 22.26
N GLY A 30 -8.47 12.68 21.25
CA GLY A 30 -8.33 13.31 19.94
C GLY A 30 -8.76 12.44 18.77
N VAL A 31 -8.52 12.96 17.57
CA VAL A 31 -8.90 12.32 16.31
C VAL A 31 -7.64 12.04 15.49
N ILE A 32 -7.50 10.80 15.04
CA ILE A 32 -6.46 10.40 14.09
C ILE A 32 -7.10 10.33 12.71
N GLN A 33 -6.53 11.08 11.76
CA GLN A 33 -6.80 10.85 10.34
C GLN A 33 -5.95 9.65 9.88
N GLU A 34 -6.61 8.54 9.62
CA GLU A 34 -5.99 7.31 9.14
C GLU A 34 -6.05 7.24 7.61
N PHE A 35 -4.93 6.88 7.00
CA PHE A 35 -4.80 6.60 5.58
C PHE A 35 -4.31 5.16 5.39
N PRO A 36 -5.23 4.18 5.29
CA PRO A 36 -4.84 2.77 5.22
C PRO A 36 -3.99 2.46 3.99
N VAL A 37 -3.09 1.49 4.14
CA VAL A 37 -2.30 0.95 3.04
C VAL A 37 -3.21 0.39 1.94
N SER A 38 -2.92 0.74 0.69
CA SER A 38 -3.79 0.40 -0.44
C SER A 38 -3.86 -1.09 -0.71
N THR A 39 -5.11 -1.56 -0.78
CA THR A 39 -5.51 -2.93 -1.07
C THR A 39 -6.55 -2.92 -2.19
N ARG A 40 -6.65 -4.04 -2.92
CA ARG A 40 -7.70 -4.27 -3.90
C ARG A 40 -8.62 -5.39 -3.42
N GLU A 41 -9.92 -5.14 -3.38
CA GLU A 41 -10.90 -6.18 -3.13
C GLU A 41 -11.17 -6.96 -4.43
N LEU A 42 -11.04 -8.28 -4.37
CA LEU A 42 -11.37 -9.22 -5.43
C LEU A 42 -12.46 -10.15 -4.94
N ARG A 43 -13.35 -10.55 -5.85
CA ARG A 43 -14.35 -11.59 -5.58
C ARG A 43 -14.04 -12.80 -6.44
N ILE A 44 -13.82 -13.95 -5.81
CA ILE A 44 -13.53 -15.22 -6.47
C ILE A 44 -14.44 -16.27 -5.84
N SER A 45 -15.26 -16.94 -6.66
CA SER A 45 -16.17 -18.01 -6.22
C SER A 45 -17.07 -17.63 -5.03
N GLY A 46 -17.57 -16.39 -4.99
CA GLY A 46 -18.41 -15.87 -3.91
C GLY A 46 -17.65 -15.34 -2.68
N TYR A 47 -16.35 -15.59 -2.57
CA TYR A 47 -15.52 -15.12 -1.46
C TYR A 47 -14.85 -13.78 -1.79
N LYS A 48 -14.75 -12.90 -0.78
CA LYS A 48 -14.07 -11.61 -0.87
C LYS A 48 -12.64 -11.73 -0.36
N PHE A 49 -11.68 -11.37 -1.20
CA PHE A 49 -10.26 -11.34 -0.86
C PHE A 49 -9.73 -9.91 -0.97
N ARG A 50 -8.97 -9.47 0.04
CA ARG A 50 -8.25 -8.20 -0.02
C ARG A 50 -6.79 -8.48 -0.34
N VAL A 51 -6.41 -8.12 -1.56
CA VAL A 51 -5.04 -8.30 -2.05
C VAL A 51 -4.27 -7.02 -1.77
N PRO A 52 -3.08 -7.10 -1.16
CA PRO A 52 -2.18 -5.96 -1.01
C PRO A 52 -1.67 -5.52 -2.38
N VAL A 53 -1.75 -4.23 -2.66
CA VAL A 53 -1.32 -3.66 -3.95
C VAL A 53 -0.34 -2.52 -3.80
N SER A 54 0.15 -2.31 -2.58
CA SER A 54 1.12 -1.27 -2.25
C SER A 54 2.15 -1.76 -1.24
N GLY A 55 3.37 -1.28 -1.46
CA GLY A 55 4.51 -1.29 -0.56
C GLY A 55 5.08 -2.61 -0.07
N GLY A 56 6.16 -2.48 0.70
CA GLY A 56 6.88 -3.57 1.31
C GLY A 56 7.34 -4.65 0.32
N GLY A 57 7.30 -5.90 0.80
CA GLY A 57 7.54 -7.08 -0.02
C GLY A 57 6.58 -7.22 -1.21
N TYR A 58 5.36 -6.69 -1.14
CA TYR A 58 4.39 -6.79 -2.25
C TYR A 58 4.78 -5.90 -3.43
N LEU A 59 5.29 -4.70 -3.18
CA LEU A 59 5.83 -3.85 -4.23
C LEU A 59 6.97 -4.55 -4.98
N ARG A 60 7.82 -5.31 -4.28
CA ARG A 60 8.91 -6.09 -4.91
C ARG A 60 8.41 -7.34 -5.63
N LEU A 61 7.51 -8.08 -5.00
CA LEU A 61 7.00 -9.36 -5.49
C LEU A 61 6.08 -9.18 -6.71
N LEU A 62 5.14 -8.25 -6.66
CA LEU A 62 4.08 -8.14 -7.68
C LEU A 62 4.59 -7.50 -8.97
N PRO A 63 4.16 -7.98 -10.15
CA PRO A 63 4.43 -7.32 -11.41
C PRO A 63 3.88 -5.89 -11.46
N VAL A 64 4.62 -4.97 -12.07
CA VAL A 64 4.26 -3.54 -12.09
C VAL A 64 2.91 -3.27 -12.76
N TRP A 65 2.57 -4.02 -13.80
CA TRP A 65 1.28 -3.89 -14.49
C TRP A 65 0.09 -4.21 -13.58
N LEU A 66 0.26 -5.14 -12.63
CA LEU A 66 -0.79 -5.52 -11.69
C LEU A 66 -1.02 -4.41 -10.66
N ILE A 67 0.07 -3.84 -10.15
CA ILE A 67 0.05 -2.68 -9.25
C ILE A 67 -0.63 -1.50 -9.94
N LYS A 68 -0.21 -1.18 -11.17
CA LYS A 68 -0.80 -0.10 -11.97
C LYS A 68 -2.30 -0.30 -12.19
N ARG A 69 -2.72 -1.52 -12.59
CA ARG A 69 -4.14 -1.85 -12.78
C ARG A 69 -4.94 -1.71 -11.49
N ALA A 70 -4.37 -2.09 -10.35
CA ALA A 70 -5.04 -1.95 -9.06
C ALA A 70 -5.21 -0.49 -8.64
N ILE A 71 -4.16 0.33 -8.76
CA ILE A 71 -4.21 1.76 -8.45
C ILE A 71 -5.23 2.46 -9.35
N LYS A 72 -5.19 2.17 -10.66
CA LYS A 72 -6.16 2.71 -11.63
C LYS A 72 -7.60 2.36 -11.22
N HIS A 73 -7.85 1.11 -10.82
CA HIS A 73 -9.16 0.69 -10.35
C HIS A 73 -9.60 1.44 -9.09
N ILE A 74 -8.71 1.61 -8.10
CA ILE A 74 -9.01 2.35 -6.87
C ILE A 74 -9.37 3.81 -7.20
N ASN A 75 -8.61 4.47 -8.07
CA ASN A 75 -8.83 5.87 -8.41
C ASN A 75 -10.06 6.08 -9.31
N GLU A 76 -10.25 5.23 -10.32
CA GLU A 76 -11.25 5.45 -11.37
C GLU A 76 -12.59 4.77 -11.08
N ASN A 77 -12.59 3.58 -10.47
CA ASN A 77 -13.82 2.83 -10.20
C ASN A 77 -14.29 3.04 -8.75
N GLU A 78 -13.38 2.91 -7.77
CA GLU A 78 -13.75 3.09 -6.35
C GLU A 78 -13.80 4.58 -5.96
N LYS A 79 -13.26 5.48 -6.81
CA LYS A 79 -13.20 6.94 -6.61
C LYS A 79 -12.49 7.34 -5.31
N GLN A 80 -11.49 6.56 -4.91
CA GLN A 80 -10.70 6.76 -3.70
C GLN A 80 -9.23 7.03 -4.04
N PRO A 81 -8.47 7.74 -3.18
CA PRO A 81 -7.04 7.87 -3.38
C PRO A 81 -6.34 6.54 -3.04
N ALA A 82 -5.19 6.32 -3.68
CA ALA A 82 -4.31 5.20 -3.37
C ALA A 82 -3.00 5.73 -2.76
N ILE A 83 -2.35 4.91 -1.94
CA ILE A 83 -1.03 5.18 -1.36
C ILE A 83 -0.06 4.09 -1.78
N ILE A 84 1.15 4.50 -2.15
CA ILE A 84 2.30 3.63 -2.32
C ILE A 84 3.33 4.06 -1.27
N TYR A 85 3.84 3.10 -0.51
CA TYR A 85 4.92 3.32 0.46
C TYR A 85 6.03 2.31 0.20
N PHE A 86 7.25 2.63 0.58
CA PHE A 86 8.38 1.70 0.58
C PHE A 86 9.47 2.28 1.48
N HIS A 87 10.34 1.42 2.01
CA HIS A 87 11.48 1.88 2.79
C HIS A 87 12.69 2.12 1.88
N PRO A 88 13.63 2.99 2.27
CA PRO A 88 14.85 3.23 1.49
C PRO A 88 15.65 1.96 1.17
N TRP A 89 15.73 1.02 2.11
CA TRP A 89 16.42 -0.26 1.89
C TRP A 89 15.75 -1.14 0.83
N GLU A 90 14.47 -0.90 0.50
CA GLU A 90 13.74 -1.71 -0.49
C GLU A 90 14.12 -1.39 -1.93
N ILE A 91 14.82 -0.27 -2.14
CA ILE A 91 15.33 0.21 -3.42
C ILE A 91 16.87 0.27 -3.46
N ASP A 92 17.53 -0.28 -2.43
CA ASP A 92 18.99 -0.35 -2.32
C ASP A 92 19.47 -1.80 -2.54
N PRO A 93 19.98 -2.15 -3.72
CA PRO A 93 20.49 -3.49 -4.01
C PRO A 93 21.78 -3.85 -3.25
N GLU A 94 22.54 -2.84 -2.83
CA GLU A 94 23.88 -2.95 -2.26
C GLU A 94 23.85 -3.06 -0.73
N GLN A 95 22.64 -3.05 -0.12
CA GLN A 95 22.49 -3.23 1.31
C GLN A 95 23.17 -4.51 1.83
N PRO A 96 23.70 -4.49 3.08
CA PRO A 96 24.32 -5.65 3.69
C PRO A 96 23.42 -6.89 3.72
N ARG A 97 24.03 -8.06 3.50
CA ARG A 97 23.31 -9.35 3.54
C ARG A 97 23.39 -9.95 4.94
N ILE A 98 22.24 -10.09 5.61
CA ILE A 98 22.16 -10.69 6.95
C ILE A 98 21.96 -12.20 6.87
N ARG A 99 22.52 -12.92 7.84
CA ARG A 99 22.27 -14.36 8.01
C ARG A 99 20.89 -14.55 8.63
N ALA A 100 19.96 -15.11 7.87
CA ALA A 100 18.59 -15.38 8.31
C ALA A 100 18.01 -16.61 7.58
N GLY A 101 16.90 -17.13 8.09
CA GLY A 101 16.18 -18.23 7.44
C GLY A 101 15.72 -17.89 6.01
N ILE A 102 15.56 -18.92 5.18
CA ILE A 102 15.27 -18.81 3.74
C ILE A 102 14.04 -17.92 3.47
N ARG A 103 12.96 -18.09 4.23
CA ARG A 103 11.74 -17.27 4.09
C ARG A 103 11.98 -15.78 4.35
N SER A 104 12.79 -15.45 5.36
CA SER A 104 13.14 -14.06 5.68
C SER A 104 13.98 -13.45 4.56
N ARG A 105 15.03 -14.16 4.13
CA ARG A 105 15.89 -13.74 3.01
C ARG A 105 15.09 -13.53 1.73
N PHE A 106 14.16 -14.43 1.40
CA PHE A 106 13.30 -14.29 0.23
C PHE A 106 12.47 -13.00 0.28
N ARG A 107 11.73 -12.76 1.37
CA ARG A 107 10.89 -11.56 1.52
C ARG A 107 11.69 -10.25 1.50
N HIS A 108 12.91 -10.30 2.03
CA HIS A 108 13.78 -9.13 2.14
C HIS A 108 14.51 -8.81 0.83
N TYR A 109 14.94 -9.82 0.08
CA TYR A 109 15.86 -9.62 -1.05
C TYR A 109 15.26 -9.88 -2.45
N ILE A 110 14.04 -10.40 -2.56
CA ILE A 110 13.41 -10.64 -3.87
C ILE A 110 13.33 -9.36 -4.70
N ASN A 111 13.74 -9.42 -5.97
CA ASN A 111 13.61 -8.34 -6.96
C ASN A 111 14.19 -6.97 -6.55
N LEU A 112 15.12 -6.93 -5.60
CA LEU A 112 15.68 -5.69 -5.06
C LEU A 112 16.28 -4.80 -6.15
N ASN A 113 17.05 -5.40 -7.07
CA ASN A 113 17.66 -4.74 -8.22
C ASN A 113 16.67 -4.16 -9.24
N ARG A 114 15.41 -4.59 -9.24
CA ARG A 114 14.36 -4.13 -10.17
C ARG A 114 13.37 -3.16 -9.52
N THR A 115 13.44 -3.00 -8.20
CA THR A 115 12.39 -2.27 -7.46
C THR A 115 12.48 -0.77 -7.71
N MET A 116 13.68 -0.21 -7.84
CA MET A 116 13.86 1.20 -8.18
C MET A 116 13.21 1.58 -9.52
N ASP A 117 13.43 0.79 -10.58
CA ASP A 117 12.83 1.06 -11.90
C ASP A 117 11.30 0.96 -11.86
N LYS A 118 10.78 0.01 -11.08
CA LYS A 118 9.34 -0.12 -10.81
C LYS A 118 8.78 1.13 -10.13
N VAL A 119 9.47 1.66 -9.12
CA VAL A 119 9.09 2.90 -8.43
C VAL A 119 9.08 4.07 -9.41
N LYS A 120 10.15 4.25 -10.20
CA LYS A 120 10.24 5.31 -11.22
C LYS A 120 9.07 5.24 -12.20
N TYR A 121 8.75 4.05 -12.70
CA TYR A 121 7.63 3.84 -13.62
C TYR A 121 6.26 4.19 -13.01
N LEU A 122 6.04 3.85 -11.73
CA LEU A 122 4.81 4.19 -11.03
C LEU A 122 4.70 5.70 -10.79
N LEU A 123 5.81 6.33 -10.40
CA LEU A 123 5.89 7.79 -10.21
C LEU A 123 5.58 8.56 -11.50
N SER A 124 6.02 8.06 -12.66
CA SER A 124 5.70 8.67 -13.95
C SER A 124 4.29 8.32 -14.46
N SER A 125 3.62 7.30 -13.90
CA SER A 125 2.32 6.83 -14.39
C SER A 125 1.11 7.49 -13.73
N PHE A 126 1.29 8.22 -12.62
CA PHE A 126 0.20 8.76 -11.82
C PHE A 126 0.51 10.17 -11.31
N LYS A 127 -0.53 10.88 -10.87
CA LYS A 127 -0.40 12.14 -10.15
C LYS A 127 -0.30 11.86 -8.66
N PHE A 128 0.71 12.41 -8.01
CA PHE A 128 0.92 12.30 -6.58
C PHE A 128 0.70 13.66 -5.91
N ALA A 129 0.26 13.61 -4.66
CA ALA A 129 0.11 14.78 -3.80
C ALA A 129 0.50 14.40 -2.36
N PRO A 130 0.91 15.36 -1.52
CA PRO A 130 1.08 15.12 -0.09
C PRO A 130 -0.20 14.57 0.55
N ILE A 131 -0.06 13.63 1.48
CA ILE A 131 -1.20 12.99 2.16
C ILE A 131 -2.13 14.04 2.80
N GLY A 132 -1.56 15.09 3.40
CA GLY A 132 -2.32 16.17 4.02
C GLY A 132 -3.25 16.92 3.05
N GLU A 133 -2.84 17.11 1.79
CA GLU A 133 -3.68 17.74 0.77
C GLU A 133 -4.80 16.81 0.30
N VAL A 134 -4.48 15.53 0.11
CA VAL A 134 -5.45 14.50 -0.27
C VAL A 134 -6.55 14.37 0.79
N LEU A 135 -6.20 14.45 2.07
CA LEU A 135 -7.15 14.37 3.17
C LEU A 135 -8.07 15.59 3.23
N LYS A 136 -7.52 16.82 3.08
CA LYS A 136 -8.32 18.05 3.03
C LYS A 136 -9.36 18.00 1.91
N ASN A 137 -8.96 17.57 0.70
CA ASN A 137 -9.85 17.50 -0.45
C ASN A 137 -10.94 16.42 -0.32
N ASN A 138 -10.67 15.35 0.44
CA ASN A 138 -11.69 14.33 0.71
C ASN A 138 -12.71 14.79 1.74
N GLU A 139 -12.33 15.62 2.72
CA GLU A 139 -13.30 16.19 3.68
C GLU A 139 -14.36 17.04 2.97
N THR A 140 -13.99 17.76 1.90
CA THR A 140 -14.92 18.58 1.11
C THR A 140 -15.90 17.77 0.26
N LYS A 141 -15.66 16.47 0.03
CA LYS A 141 -16.58 15.60 -0.73
C LYS A 141 -17.73 15.02 0.10
N TYR A 142 -17.68 15.18 1.43
CA TYR A 142 -18.66 14.64 2.37
C TYR A 142 -19.37 15.76 3.16
N ILE A 143 -19.32 17.00 2.67
CA ILE A 143 -20.13 18.14 3.13
C ILE A 143 -21.16 18.46 2.05
#